data_AF-A0A7V8D8Z7-F1
#
_entry.id   AF-A0A7V8D8Z7-F1
#
_cell.length_a   1.000
_cell.length_b   1.000
_cell.length_c   1.000
_cell.angle_alpha   90.00
_cell.angle_beta   90.00
_cell.angle_gamma   90.00
#
_symmetry.space_group_name_H-M   'P 1'
#
loop_
_entity.id
_entity.type
_entity.pdbx_description
1 polymer ?
#
loop_
_entity_poly.entity_id
_entity_poly.type
_entity_poly.pdbx_seq_one_letter_code
_entity_poly.pdbx_strand_id
1 'polypeptide(L)' 'NAFGGYDETPHDMCEVISDWATHNMVNIVGGCCGTTPAHIKYIAEGVAGIAPRIIPTRDTALRLAGLEPFVHA' A
#
# COMPACT_ATOMS: atom_id res chain seq x y z
N ASN A 1 -16.01 -6.08 -9.00
CA ASN A 1 -17.31 -5.87 -9.69
C ASN A 1 -18.41 -5.47 -8.71
N ALA A 2 -19.61 -5.11 -9.20
CA ALA A 2 -20.77 -4.68 -8.39
C ALA A 2 -21.27 -5.71 -7.35
N PHE A 3 -20.65 -6.89 -7.29
CA PHE A 3 -21.02 -8.01 -6.42
C PHE A 3 -19.87 -8.47 -5.50
N GLY A 4 -18.84 -7.64 -5.29
CA GLY A 4 -17.78 -7.93 -4.32
C GLY A 4 -16.74 -8.96 -4.80
N GLY A 5 -16.69 -9.23 -6.11
CA GLY A 5 -15.58 -9.98 -6.70
C GLY A 5 -14.33 -9.12 -6.90
N TYR A 6 -13.17 -9.76 -6.74
CA TYR A 6 -11.86 -9.19 -7.02
C TYR A 6 -11.48 -9.51 -8.48
N ASP A 7 -11.69 -8.54 -9.36
CA ASP A 7 -11.38 -8.69 -10.79
C ASP A 7 -9.97 -8.16 -11.14
N GLU A 8 -9.32 -7.48 -10.19
CA GLU A 8 -7.95 -6.99 -10.34
C GLU A 8 -7.00 -8.16 -10.57
N THR A 9 -6.16 -8.06 -11.59
CA THR A 9 -5.19 -9.11 -11.93
C THR A 9 -3.84 -8.88 -11.22
N PRO A 10 -2.97 -9.91 -11.14
CA PRO A 10 -1.61 -9.75 -10.64
C PRO A 10 -0.82 -8.63 -11.32
N HIS A 11 -1.04 -8.42 -12.62
CA HIS A 11 -0.37 -7.38 -13.39
C HIS A 11 -0.88 -5.98 -12.98
N ASP A 12 -2.20 -5.79 -12.92
CA ASP A 12 -2.81 -4.50 -12.58
C ASP A 12 -2.38 -4.01 -11.20
N MET A 13 -2.42 -4.90 -10.20
CA MET A 13 -2.00 -4.58 -8.84
C MET A 13 -0.49 -4.26 -8.77
N CYS A 14 0.33 -5.00 -9.52
CA CYS A 14 1.76 -4.77 -9.58
C CYS A 14 2.11 -3.43 -10.22
N GLU A 15 1.43 -3.01 -11.29
CA GLU A 15 1.69 -1.75 -11.98
C GLU A 15 1.54 -0.56 -11.02
N VAL A 16 0.43 -0.53 -10.26
CA VAL A 16 0.16 0.52 -9.27
C VAL A 16 1.19 0.51 -8.14
N ILE A 17 1.53 -0.66 -7.61
CA ILE A 17 2.48 -0.77 -6.49
C ILE A 17 3.91 -0.42 -6.92
N SER A 18 4.34 -0.85 -8.10
CA SER A 18 5.62 -0.48 -8.68
C SER A 18 5.72 1.03 -8.87
N ASP A 19 4.66 1.70 -9.35
CA ASP A 19 4.62 3.16 -9.45
C ASP A 19 4.84 3.82 -8.08
N TRP A 20 4.10 3.41 -7.04
CA TRP A 20 4.29 3.94 -5.68
C TRP A 20 5.69 3.69 -5.12
N ALA A 21 6.28 2.53 -5.43
CA ALA A 21 7.64 2.20 -5.02
C ALA A 21 8.66 3.12 -5.70
N THR A 22 8.54 3.34 -7.02
CA THR A 22 9.44 4.26 -7.75
C THR A 22 9.32 5.70 -7.27
N HIS A 23 8.12 6.12 -6.85
CA HIS A 23 7.86 7.43 -6.26
C HIS A 23 8.20 7.51 -4.76
N ASN A 24 8.87 6.49 -4.21
CA ASN A 24 9.36 6.48 -2.83
C ASN A 24 8.23 6.66 -1.80
N MET A 25 7.05 6.10 -2.06
CA MET A 25 5.86 6.29 -1.23
C MET A 25 5.66 5.21 -0.19
N VAL A 26 6.21 4.02 -0.42
CA VAL A 26 5.94 2.79 0.37
C VAL A 26 7.21 2.20 0.99
N ASN A 27 7.01 1.45 2.08
CA ASN A 27 8.06 0.68 2.76
C ASN A 27 7.71 -0.80 2.88
N ILE A 28 6.42 -1.12 2.91
CA ILE A 28 5.88 -2.47 3.07
C ILE A 28 4.74 -2.59 2.07
N VAL A 29 4.77 -3.64 1.27
CA VAL A 29 3.76 -3.95 0.27
C VAL A 29 3.31 -5.40 0.47
N GLY A 30 2.06 -5.67 0.15
CA GLY A 30 1.42 -6.97 0.35
C GLY A 30 0.02 -6.94 -0.23
N GLY A 31 -0.88 -7.76 0.31
CA GLY A 31 -2.27 -7.73 -0.09
C GLY A 31 -3.22 -8.21 0.99
N CYS A 32 -4.51 -8.13 0.67
CA CYS A 32 -5.61 -8.42 1.58
C CYS A 32 -6.56 -9.43 0.91
N CYS A 33 -7.86 -9.23 1.04
CA CYS A 33 -8.86 -10.04 0.36
C CYS A 33 -8.70 -9.97 -1.16
N GLY A 34 -8.79 -11.11 -1.84
CA GLY A 34 -8.63 -11.20 -3.30
C GLY A 34 -7.19 -11.37 -3.79
N THR A 35 -6.20 -10.97 -2.98
CA THR A 35 -4.79 -11.15 -3.34
C THR A 35 -4.42 -12.64 -3.33
N THR A 36 -3.80 -13.10 -4.41
CA THR A 36 -3.34 -14.50 -4.57
C THR A 36 -1.81 -14.58 -4.52
N PRO A 37 -1.21 -15.78 -4.40
CA PRO A 37 0.24 -15.94 -4.49
C PRO A 37 0.85 -15.38 -5.78
N ALA A 38 0.09 -15.39 -6.89
CA ALA A 38 0.53 -14.79 -8.15
C ALA A 38 0.68 -13.26 -8.03
N HIS A 39 -0.25 -12.58 -7.34
CA HIS A 39 -0.13 -11.14 -7.08
C HIS A 39 1.14 -10.83 -6.29
N ILE A 40 1.37 -11.56 -5.19
CA ILE A 40 2.57 -11.34 -4.35
C ILE A 40 3.86 -11.56 -5.13
N LYS A 41 3.90 -12.60 -5.99
CA LYS A 41 5.06 -12.85 -6.85
C LYS A 41 5.33 -11.67 -7.79
N TYR A 42 4.31 -11.20 -8.51
CA TYR A 42 4.46 -10.08 -9.43
C TYR A 42 4.90 -8.81 -8.71
N ILE A 43 4.28 -8.49 -7.57
CA ILE A 43 4.67 -7.34 -6.75
C ILE A 43 6.13 -7.44 -6.32
N ALA A 44 6.55 -8.60 -5.78
CA ALA A 44 7.92 -8.81 -5.32
C ALA A 44 8.95 -8.64 -6.45
N GLU A 45 8.64 -9.14 -7.65
CA GLU A 45 9.47 -8.95 -8.84
C GLU A 45 9.46 -7.48 -9.30
N GLY A 46 8.31 -6.82 -9.29
CA GLY A 46 8.13 -5.44 -9.75
C GLY A 46 8.75 -4.37 -8.85
N VAL A 47 8.95 -4.67 -7.55
CA VAL A 47 9.63 -3.74 -6.62
C VAL A 47 11.08 -4.15 -6.31
N ALA A 48 11.56 -5.26 -6.88
CA ALA A 48 12.91 -5.75 -6.64
C ALA A 48 13.96 -4.69 -7.02
N GLY A 49 14.88 -4.41 -6.09
CA GLY A 49 15.95 -3.42 -6.29
C GLY A 49 15.54 -1.96 -6.07
N ILE A 50 14.27 -1.66 -5.82
CA ILE A 50 13.83 -0.31 -5.45
C ILE A 50 14.13 -0.08 -3.96
N ALA A 51 14.83 1.02 -3.66
CA ALA A 51 15.11 1.39 -2.28
C ALA A 51 13.81 1.80 -1.56
N PRO A 52 13.56 1.33 -0.32
CA PRO A 52 12.40 1.76 0.46
C PRO A 52 12.44 3.25 0.79
N ARG A 53 11.26 3.82 1.06
CA ARG A 53 11.11 5.20 1.53
C ARG A 53 11.94 5.53 2.77
N ILE A 54 12.66 6.65 2.71
CA ILE A 54 13.32 7.24 3.89
C ILE A 54 12.24 7.81 4.82
N ILE A 55 12.18 7.28 6.04
CA ILE A 55 11.21 7.72 7.05
C ILE A 55 11.65 9.08 7.60
N PRO A 56 10.84 10.15 7.48
CA PRO A 56 11.20 11.45 8.02
C PRO A 56 11.10 11.44 9.55
N THR A 57 12.04 12.10 10.22
CA THR A 57 11.92 12.44 11.63
C THR A 57 10.84 13.50 11.81
N ARG A 58 9.97 13.32 12.81
CA ARG A 58 8.90 14.27 13.15
C ARG A 58 8.83 14.43 14.66
N ASP A 59 8.52 15.63 15.11
CA ASP A 59 8.27 15.87 16.53
C ASP A 59 7.05 15.07 17.00
N THR A 60 7.17 14.54 18.22
CA THR A 60 6.08 13.84 18.91
C THR A 60 4.91 14.81 19.13
N ALA A 61 3.81 14.56 18.43
CA ALA A 61 2.57 15.29 18.61
C ALA A 61 1.38 14.40 18.24
N LEU A 62 0.26 14.55 18.95
CA LEU A 62 -1.00 13.92 18.60
C LEU A 62 -1.53 14.54 17.30
N ARG A 63 -1.66 13.72 16.25
CA ARG A 63 -2.18 14.12 14.95
C ARG A 63 -3.34 13.20 14.59
N LEU A 64 -4.53 13.76 14.52
CA LEU A 64 -5.78 13.02 14.26
C LEU A 64 -6.32 13.41 12.89
N ALA A 65 -6.76 12.42 12.12
CA ALA A 65 -7.47 12.61 10.86
C ALA A 65 -8.71 11.72 10.89
N GLY A 66 -9.87 12.34 10.99
CA GLY A 66 -11.16 11.66 11.06
C GLY A 66 -12.26 12.62 10.64
N LEU A 67 -13.36 12.07 10.09
CA LEU A 67 -14.54 12.85 9.71
C LEU A 67 -15.48 13.09 10.92
N GLU A 68 -15.27 12.38 12.03
CA GLU A 68 -16.06 12.38 13.26
C GLU A 68 -15.14 12.34 14.50
N PRO A 69 -15.58 12.83 15.68
CA PRO A 69 -14.68 13.40 16.68
C PRO A 69 -13.98 12.40 17.61
N PHE A 70 -12.77 12.79 17.99
CA PHE A 70 -12.11 12.37 19.22
C PHE A 70 -12.76 13.08 20.41
N VAL A 71 -13.22 12.33 21.41
CA VAL A 71 -13.82 12.88 22.63
C VAL A 71 -12.98 12.48 23.84
N HIS A 72 -12.48 13.50 24.56
CA HIS A 72 -11.78 13.38 25.84
C HIS A 72 -12.64 14.04 26.93
N ALA A 73 -12.73 13.42 28.11
CA ALA A 73 -13.46 13.95 29.27
C ALA A 73 -12.75 15.13 29.95
#